data_AF-A0A349F9J5-F1
#
_entry.id   AF-A0A349F9J5-F1
#
_cell.length_a   1.000
_cell.length_b   1.000
_cell.length_c   1.000
_cell.angle_alpha   90.00
_cell.angle_beta   90.00
_cell.angle_gamma   90.00
#
_symmetry.space_group_name_H-M   'P 1'
#
loop_
_entity.id
_entity.type
_entity.pdbx_description
1 polymer ?
#
loop_
_entity_poly.entity_id
_entity_poly.type
_entity_poly.pdbx_seq_one_letter_code
_entity_poly.pdbx_strand_id
1 'polypeptide(L)'
;MLSLLVASLPLAVTVFVYDRMTAGLVSDMAIERAQQNLSQIKSSMYHFSRQHIHALEAISELPEIPRLFQTTDSLSRSSQTLNLIHFDIDRPEIYGALFFDANWRLVNALPGQSASGYPYWGEGTFDIASLPKTAFGSAILIGPNPASPGNSAWYLMAQPVYQADNERQPVGY
;
A
#
# COMPACT_ATOMS: atom_id res chain seq x y z
N MET A 1 21.32 50.41 -44.51
CA MET A 1 20.26 50.00 -43.55
C MET A 1 19.61 48.68 -43.93
N LEU A 2 19.22 48.44 -45.20
CA LEU A 2 18.61 47.16 -45.62
C LEU A 2 19.51 45.91 -45.47
N SER A 3 20.81 46.03 -45.77
CA SER A 3 21.75 44.89 -45.72
C SER A 3 22.01 44.33 -44.31
N LEU A 4 21.95 45.17 -43.28
CA LEU A 4 22.13 44.74 -41.88
C LEU A 4 20.93 43.90 -41.39
N LEU A 5 19.72 44.28 -41.83
CA LEU A 5 18.47 43.64 -41.47
C LEU A 5 18.32 42.26 -42.15
N VAL A 6 18.77 42.15 -43.40
CA VAL A 6 18.84 40.87 -44.14
C VAL A 6 19.88 39.93 -43.54
N ALA A 7 21.00 40.44 -43.01
CA ALA A 7 22.01 39.62 -42.36
C ALA A 7 21.61 39.14 -40.95
N SER A 8 20.75 39.88 -40.22
CA SER A 8 20.27 39.48 -38.89
C SER A 8 19.14 38.45 -38.90
N LEU A 9 18.42 38.32 -40.02
CA LEU A 9 17.24 37.47 -40.14
C LEU A 9 17.55 35.96 -40.01
N PRO A 10 18.60 35.42 -40.66
CA PRO A 10 19.01 34.03 -40.48
C PRO A 10 19.43 33.72 -39.03
N LEU A 11 20.05 34.71 -38.38
CA LEU A 11 20.52 34.58 -37.00
C LEU A 11 19.32 34.51 -36.03
N ALA A 12 18.31 35.36 -36.23
CA ALA A 12 17.07 35.34 -35.46
C ALA A 12 16.29 34.02 -35.64
N VAL A 13 16.21 33.51 -36.88
CA VAL A 13 15.59 32.20 -37.18
C VAL A 13 16.34 31.07 -36.48
N THR A 14 17.68 31.09 -36.50
CA THR A 14 18.50 30.06 -35.86
C THR A 14 18.32 30.06 -34.35
N VAL A 15 18.29 31.23 -33.71
CA VAL A 15 18.01 31.36 -32.27
C VAL A 15 16.62 30.84 -31.94
N PHE A 16 15.61 31.18 -32.73
CA PHE A 16 14.24 30.71 -32.50
C PHE A 16 14.09 29.19 -32.66
N VAL A 17 14.72 28.61 -33.68
CA VAL A 17 14.72 27.15 -33.89
C VAL A 17 15.49 26.44 -32.77
N TYR A 18 16.64 26.97 -32.37
CA TYR A 18 17.46 26.39 -31.30
C TYR A 18 16.74 26.43 -29.95
N ASP A 19 16.09 27.55 -29.61
CA ASP A 19 15.36 27.72 -28.35
C ASP A 19 14.15 26.77 -28.29
N ARG A 20 13.38 26.67 -29.39
CA ARG A 20 12.25 25.73 -29.49
C ARG A 20 12.70 24.26 -29.44
N MET A 21 13.80 23.92 -30.09
CA MET A 21 14.34 22.55 -30.08
C MET A 21 14.90 22.18 -28.70
N THR A 22 15.66 23.09 -28.08
CA THR A 22 16.22 22.91 -26.73
C THR A 22 15.11 22.80 -25.68
N ALA A 23 14.09 23.65 -25.75
CA ALA A 23 12.94 23.58 -24.85
C ALA A 23 12.15 22.26 -24.99
N GLY A 24 11.98 21.76 -26.22
CA GLY A 24 11.37 20.44 -26.47
C GLY A 24 12.18 19.30 -25.86
N LEU A 25 13.50 19.28 -26.10
CA LEU A 25 14.39 18.26 -25.56
C LEU A 25 14.43 18.25 -24.03
N VAL A 26 14.45 19.43 -23.40
CA VAL A 26 14.40 19.55 -21.94
C VAL A 26 13.09 19.01 -21.38
N SER A 27 11.96 19.30 -22.04
CA SER A 27 10.65 18.76 -21.67
C SER A 27 10.59 17.24 -21.80
N ASP A 28 11.08 16.69 -22.92
CA ASP A 28 11.09 15.25 -23.17
C ASP A 28 11.96 14.51 -22.15
N MET A 29 13.16 15.03 -21.87
CA MET A 29 14.04 14.48 -20.82
C MET A 29 13.40 14.55 -19.43
N ALA A 30 12.62 15.61 -19.12
CA ALA A 30 11.91 15.72 -17.85
C ALA A 30 10.80 14.66 -17.74
N ILE A 31 10.05 14.44 -18.82
CA ILE A 31 9.01 13.40 -18.89
C ILE A 31 9.64 12.01 -18.75
N GLU A 32 10.71 11.72 -19.49
CA GLU A 32 11.42 10.44 -19.41
C GLU A 32 11.94 10.17 -18.00
N ARG A 33 12.57 11.14 -17.36
CA ARG A 33 13.02 11.01 -15.97
C ARG A 33 11.87 10.76 -15.00
N ALA A 34 10.74 11.47 -15.16
CA ALA A 34 9.57 11.26 -14.34
C ALA A 34 9.01 9.83 -14.51
N GLN A 35 8.95 9.33 -15.75
CA GLN A 35 8.51 7.96 -16.04
C GLN A 35 9.48 6.91 -15.48
N GLN A 36 10.78 7.12 -15.62
CA GLN A 36 11.82 6.25 -15.04
C GLN A 36 11.70 6.19 -13.52
N ASN A 37 11.59 7.35 -12.86
CA ASN A 37 11.39 7.42 -11.41
C ASN A 37 10.11 6.71 -10.98
N LEU A 38 9.00 6.92 -11.70
CA LEU A 38 7.73 6.25 -11.41
C LEU A 38 7.85 4.72 -11.56
N SER A 39 8.52 4.25 -12.62
CA SER A 39 8.78 2.83 -12.84
C SER A 39 9.64 2.24 -11.72
N GLN A 40 10.67 2.97 -11.28
CA GLN A 40 11.52 2.56 -10.18
C GLN A 40 10.73 2.47 -8.87
N ILE A 41 9.95 3.51 -8.53
CA ILE A 41 9.08 3.52 -7.33
C ILE A 41 8.09 2.36 -7.39
N LYS A 42 7.44 2.14 -8.54
CA LYS A 42 6.51 1.03 -8.75
C LYS A 42 7.20 -0.31 -8.50
N SER A 43 8.39 -0.51 -9.04
CA SER A 43 9.16 -1.73 -8.84
C SER A 43 9.53 -1.92 -7.36
N SER A 44 10.03 -0.88 -6.69
CA SER A 44 10.34 -0.93 -5.26
C SER A 44 9.12 -1.24 -4.41
N MET A 45 7.97 -0.61 -4.66
CA MET A 45 6.71 -0.90 -3.96
C MET A 45 6.22 -2.31 -4.22
N TYR A 46 6.36 -2.81 -5.44
CA TYR A 46 6.02 -4.19 -5.78
C TYR A 46 6.89 -5.19 -5.01
N HIS A 47 8.21 -4.98 -4.97
CA HIS A 47 9.14 -5.83 -4.22
C HIS A 47 8.86 -5.79 -2.72
N PHE A 48 8.65 -4.59 -2.17
CA PHE A 48 8.31 -4.40 -0.76
C PHE A 48 7.01 -5.12 -0.40
N SER A 49 5.94 -4.89 -1.15
CA SER A 49 4.64 -5.53 -0.91
C SER A 49 4.76 -7.06 -0.97
N ARG A 50 5.51 -7.58 -1.96
CA ARG A 50 5.71 -9.03 -2.12
C ARG A 50 6.44 -9.68 -0.94
N GLN A 51 7.38 -8.96 -0.31
CA GLN A 51 8.06 -9.46 0.90
C GLN A 51 7.08 -9.69 2.05
N HIS A 52 6.06 -8.83 2.19
CA HIS A 52 5.07 -8.93 3.26
C HIS A 52 3.99 -9.99 3.01
N ILE A 53 3.70 -10.31 1.75
CA ILE A 53 2.73 -11.38 1.42
C ILE A 53 3.15 -12.70 2.07
N HIS A 54 4.42 -13.08 1.99
CA HIS A 54 4.86 -14.37 2.52
C HIS A 54 4.71 -14.48 4.03
N ALA A 55 4.95 -13.38 4.76
CA ALA A 55 4.71 -13.34 6.20
C ALA A 55 3.20 -13.43 6.49
N LEU A 56 2.38 -12.67 5.75
CA LEU A 56 0.93 -12.69 5.91
C LEU A 56 0.33 -14.07 5.60
N GLU A 57 0.84 -14.75 4.57
CA GLU A 57 0.45 -16.10 4.17
C GLU A 57 0.79 -17.11 5.25
N ALA A 58 2.03 -17.08 5.74
CA ALA A 58 2.44 -17.94 6.85
C ALA A 58 1.61 -17.71 8.12
N ILE A 59 1.24 -16.47 8.43
CA ILE A 59 0.35 -16.15 9.55
C ILE A 59 -1.03 -16.75 9.29
N SER A 60 -1.63 -16.54 8.11
CA SER A 60 -3.01 -16.99 7.82
C SER A 60 -3.21 -18.52 7.93
N GLU A 61 -2.16 -19.29 7.69
CA GLU A 61 -2.15 -20.75 7.74
C GLU A 61 -1.96 -21.29 9.17
N LEU A 62 -1.70 -20.43 10.16
CA LEU A 62 -1.51 -20.87 11.54
C LEU A 62 -2.82 -21.48 12.09
N PRO A 63 -2.76 -22.67 12.72
CA PRO A 63 -3.96 -23.42 13.12
C PRO A 63 -4.91 -22.69 14.09
N GLU A 64 -4.38 -21.76 14.90
CA GLU A 64 -5.17 -21.04 15.90
C GLU A 64 -5.77 -19.72 15.38
N ILE A 65 -5.45 -19.27 14.17
CA ILE A 65 -5.93 -18.00 13.62
C ILE A 65 -7.45 -17.93 13.48
N PRO A 66 -8.16 -18.99 13.03
CA PRO A 66 -9.62 -18.98 12.99
C PRO A 66 -10.26 -18.71 14.36
N ARG A 67 -9.55 -18.97 15.47
CA ARG A 67 -10.03 -18.69 16.83
C ARG A 67 -10.02 -17.19 17.14
N LEU A 68 -9.17 -16.40 16.50
CA LEU A 68 -9.10 -14.94 16.68
C LEU A 68 -10.31 -14.21 16.10
N PHE A 69 -11.09 -14.88 15.24
CA PHE A 69 -12.38 -14.42 14.74
C PHE A 69 -13.54 -14.76 15.69
N GLN A 70 -13.31 -15.57 16.73
CA GLN A 70 -14.31 -15.96 17.72
C GLN A 70 -14.13 -15.10 18.98
N THR A 71 -15.19 -14.37 19.37
CA THR A 71 -15.38 -13.52 20.58
C THR A 71 -14.21 -13.33 21.57
N THR A 72 -14.02 -12.08 22.01
CA THR A 72 -12.95 -11.53 22.86
C THR A 72 -12.45 -12.39 24.04
N ASP A 73 -13.31 -13.21 24.67
CA ASP A 73 -12.93 -14.09 25.79
C ASP A 73 -12.03 -15.28 25.39
N SER A 74 -11.91 -15.60 24.09
CA SER A 74 -11.07 -16.69 23.60
C SER A 74 -9.58 -16.33 23.52
N LEU A 75 -9.27 -15.02 23.43
CA LEU A 75 -7.93 -14.48 23.21
C LEU A 75 -6.96 -14.79 24.36
N SER A 76 -7.46 -14.93 25.60
CA SER A 76 -6.61 -15.24 26.76
C SER A 76 -5.99 -16.64 26.71
N ARG A 77 -6.43 -17.54 25.80
CA ARG A 77 -5.94 -18.93 25.74
C ARG A 77 -4.90 -19.21 24.65
N SER A 78 -4.75 -18.38 23.62
CA SER A 78 -3.82 -18.61 22.49
C SER A 78 -2.52 -17.83 22.61
N SER A 79 -1.86 -17.87 23.78
CA SER A 79 -0.68 -17.03 24.07
C SER A 79 0.46 -17.22 23.05
N GLN A 80 0.63 -18.42 22.49
CA GLN A 80 1.73 -18.74 21.60
C GLN A 80 1.53 -18.19 20.18
N THR A 81 0.33 -18.30 19.62
CA THR A 81 -0.03 -17.70 18.33
C THR A 81 -0.07 -16.17 18.40
N LEU A 82 -0.58 -15.60 19.50
CA LEU A 82 -0.55 -14.16 19.71
C LEU A 82 0.88 -13.62 19.77
N ASN A 83 1.80 -14.32 20.44
CA ASN A 83 3.21 -13.92 20.48
C ASN A 83 3.88 -13.94 19.10
N LEU A 84 3.54 -14.92 18.25
CA LEU A 84 4.04 -14.98 16.87
C LEU A 84 3.51 -13.81 16.03
N ILE A 85 2.21 -13.50 16.15
CA ILE A 85 1.63 -12.34 15.45
C ILE A 85 2.29 -11.06 15.95
N HIS A 86 2.45 -10.88 17.27
CA HIS A 86 3.14 -9.73 17.85
C HIS A 86 4.56 -9.56 17.31
N PHE A 87 5.33 -10.66 17.22
CA PHE A 87 6.66 -10.64 16.63
C PHE A 87 6.66 -10.13 15.18
N ASP A 88 5.70 -10.56 14.37
CA ASP A 88 5.62 -10.13 12.96
C ASP A 88 5.09 -8.69 12.81
N ILE A 89 4.15 -8.23 13.64
CA ILE A 89 3.60 -6.87 13.57
C ILE A 89 4.45 -5.81 14.27
N ASP A 90 5.43 -6.19 15.10
CA ASP A 90 6.34 -5.27 15.78
C ASP A 90 7.44 -4.71 14.85
N ARG A 91 7.34 -4.99 13.55
CA ARG A 91 8.20 -4.39 12.52
C ARG A 91 7.85 -2.90 12.34
N PRO A 92 8.84 -1.99 12.23
CA PRO A 92 8.61 -0.56 12.13
C PRO A 92 7.62 -0.15 11.03
N GLU A 93 7.60 -0.91 9.93
CA GLU A 93 6.78 -0.68 8.75
C GLU A 93 5.34 -1.23 8.84
N ILE A 94 5.00 -1.96 9.91
CA ILE A 94 3.67 -2.55 10.11
C ILE A 94 2.97 -1.82 11.26
N TYR A 95 1.78 -1.30 11.00
CA TYR A 95 0.99 -0.60 12.02
C TYR A 95 0.22 -1.55 12.94
N GLY A 96 -0.06 -2.77 12.49
CA GLY A 96 -0.71 -3.82 13.25
C GLY A 96 -1.40 -4.86 12.35
N ALA A 97 -2.09 -5.81 12.97
CA ALA A 97 -2.92 -6.80 12.29
C ALA A 97 -4.40 -6.49 12.53
N LEU A 98 -5.19 -6.57 11.46
CA LEU A 98 -6.63 -6.37 11.49
C LEU A 98 -7.29 -7.66 11.03
N PHE A 99 -8.35 -8.06 11.71
CA PHE A 99 -9.14 -9.24 11.39
C PHE A 99 -10.51 -8.80 10.94
N PHE A 100 -10.91 -9.20 9.75
CA PHE A 100 -12.21 -8.88 9.18
C PHE A 100 -13.06 -10.14 9.02
N ASP A 101 -14.35 -10.06 9.35
CA ASP A 101 -15.26 -11.14 8.98
C ASP A 101 -15.40 -11.30 7.46
N ALA A 102 -16.12 -12.33 7.02
CA ALA A 102 -16.41 -12.56 5.60
C ALA A 102 -17.13 -11.38 4.89
N ASN A 103 -17.71 -10.43 5.64
CA ASN A 103 -18.36 -9.23 5.13
C ASN A 103 -17.47 -7.97 5.22
N TRP A 104 -16.17 -8.12 5.48
CA TRP A 104 -15.20 -7.03 5.64
C TRP A 104 -15.48 -6.12 6.85
N ARG A 105 -16.15 -6.63 7.88
CA ARG A 105 -16.34 -5.90 9.14
C ARG A 105 -15.21 -6.23 10.09
N LEU A 106 -14.60 -5.19 10.66
CA LEU A 106 -13.53 -5.36 11.64
C LEU A 106 -14.07 -6.11 12.87
N VAL A 107 -13.55 -7.30 13.13
CA VAL A 107 -13.91 -8.12 14.30
C VAL A 107 -12.87 -8.01 15.40
N ASN A 108 -11.61 -7.87 15.04
CA ASN A 108 -10.51 -7.76 16.00
C ASN A 108 -9.35 -6.98 15.39
N ALA A 109 -8.52 -6.39 16.25
CA ALA A 109 -7.45 -5.51 15.86
C ALA A 109 -6.30 -5.66 16.89
N LEU A 110 -5.10 -6.00 16.41
CA LEU A 110 -3.88 -6.12 17.21
C LEU A 110 -2.91 -5.01 16.81
N PRO A 111 -2.65 -4.01 17.68
CA PRO A 111 -1.72 -2.93 17.37
C PRO A 111 -0.26 -3.43 17.37
N GLY A 112 0.53 -2.99 16.40
CA GLY A 112 1.99 -3.12 16.43
C GLY A 112 2.65 -1.96 17.19
N GLN A 113 3.96 -2.01 17.41
CA GLN A 113 4.70 -0.93 18.10
C GLN A 113 4.59 0.43 17.39
N SER A 114 4.44 0.44 16.07
CA SER A 114 4.31 1.67 15.27
C SER A 114 2.90 2.27 15.26
N ALA A 115 1.94 1.63 15.91
CA ALA A 115 0.57 2.10 16.04
C ALA A 115 0.48 3.44 16.77
N SER A 116 -0.08 4.46 16.12
CA SER A 116 -0.36 5.77 16.75
C SER A 116 -1.80 6.22 16.49
N GLY A 117 -2.73 5.68 17.29
CA GLY A 117 -4.12 6.14 17.31
C GLY A 117 -4.94 5.90 16.02
N TYR A 118 -5.94 6.77 15.80
CA TYR A 118 -6.89 6.69 14.69
C TYR A 118 -6.17 6.79 13.33
N PRO A 119 -6.63 6.13 12.24
CA PRO A 119 -7.87 5.38 12.06
C PRO A 119 -7.86 3.92 12.51
N TYR A 120 -6.69 3.36 12.78
CA TYR A 120 -6.55 1.92 13.03
C TYR A 120 -6.88 1.53 14.47
N TRP A 121 -6.72 2.48 15.42
CA TRP A 121 -6.88 2.24 16.85
C TRP A 121 -7.55 3.45 17.52
N GLY A 122 -8.75 3.30 18.09
CA GLY A 122 -9.49 4.40 18.76
C GLY A 122 -11.00 4.36 18.56
N GLU A 123 -11.71 5.42 18.95
CA GLU A 123 -13.20 5.48 18.96
C GLU A 123 -13.85 5.83 17.60
N GLY A 124 -13.09 5.86 16.50
CA GLY A 124 -13.65 6.21 15.19
C GLY A 124 -14.04 4.99 14.35
N THR A 125 -14.84 5.21 13.31
CA THR A 125 -15.30 4.15 12.40
C THR A 125 -14.26 3.86 11.34
N PHE A 126 -13.61 2.69 11.43
CA PHE A 126 -12.75 2.16 10.36
C PHE A 126 -13.62 1.47 9.31
N ASP A 127 -13.76 2.09 8.13
CA ASP A 127 -14.50 1.54 6.99
C ASP A 127 -13.60 1.41 5.76
N ILE A 128 -13.61 0.23 5.16
CA ILE A 128 -12.86 -0.13 3.95
C ILE A 128 -13.79 -0.41 2.76
N ALA A 129 -15.10 -0.26 2.90
CA ALA A 129 -16.08 -0.58 1.86
C ALA A 129 -15.84 0.24 0.58
N SER A 130 -15.53 1.53 0.73
CA SER A 130 -15.28 2.46 -0.37
C SER A 130 -13.89 2.31 -1.02
N LEU A 131 -12.97 1.60 -0.37
CA LEU A 131 -11.61 1.43 -0.87
C LEU A 131 -11.54 0.36 -1.97
N PRO A 132 -10.75 0.61 -3.04
CA PRO A 132 -10.56 -0.36 -4.10
C PRO A 132 -9.86 -1.60 -3.54
N LYS A 133 -10.31 -2.78 -3.99
CA LYS A 133 -9.78 -4.08 -3.62
C LYS A 133 -9.24 -4.73 -4.88
N THR A 134 -7.93 -4.96 -4.93
CA THR A 134 -7.25 -5.51 -6.10
C THR A 134 -6.49 -6.76 -5.71
N ALA A 135 -6.59 -7.82 -6.51
CA ALA A 135 -5.79 -9.02 -6.30
C ALA A 135 -4.29 -8.70 -6.47
N PHE A 136 -3.47 -9.21 -5.56
CA PHE A 136 -2.03 -9.00 -5.55
C PHE A 136 -1.33 -10.28 -5.08
N GLY A 137 -0.94 -11.14 -6.03
CA GLY A 137 -0.42 -12.47 -5.71
C GLY A 137 -1.50 -13.36 -5.08
N SER A 138 -1.22 -13.95 -3.92
CA SER A 138 -2.19 -14.69 -3.10
C SER A 138 -2.96 -13.81 -2.11
N ALA A 139 -2.68 -12.50 -2.07
CA ALA A 139 -3.32 -11.55 -1.17
C ALA A 139 -4.25 -10.56 -1.91
N ILE A 140 -5.04 -9.82 -1.14
CA ILE A 140 -5.90 -8.73 -1.61
C ILE A 140 -5.30 -7.43 -1.09
N LEU A 141 -4.95 -6.53 -2.01
CA LEU A 141 -4.53 -5.17 -1.68
C LEU A 141 -5.76 -4.26 -1.59
N ILE A 142 -5.89 -3.52 -0.49
CA ILE A 142 -7.03 -2.64 -0.22
C ILE A 142 -6.53 -1.21 -0.04
N GLY A 143 -7.11 -0.27 -0.78
CA GLY A 143 -6.70 1.14 -0.81
C GLY A 143 -5.90 1.50 -2.07
N PRO A 144 -5.16 2.62 -2.07
CA PRO A 144 -4.73 3.38 -0.90
C PRO A 144 -5.83 4.28 -0.33
N ASN A 145 -5.81 4.48 0.98
CA ASN A 145 -6.47 5.61 1.61
C ASN A 145 -5.50 6.80 1.66
N PRO A 146 -5.87 7.97 1.09
CA PRO A 146 -4.98 9.11 1.04
C PRO A 146 -4.74 9.72 2.42
N ALA A 147 -3.59 10.39 2.58
CA ALA A 147 -3.29 11.16 3.78
C ALA A 147 -4.27 12.34 3.90
N SER A 148 -4.66 12.66 5.13
CA SER A 148 -5.44 13.84 5.46
C SER A 148 -4.77 14.58 6.63
N PRO A 149 -5.09 15.86 6.90
CA PRO A 149 -4.52 16.56 8.03
C PRO A 149 -4.72 15.77 9.34
N GLY A 150 -3.62 15.38 9.98
CA GLY A 150 -3.63 14.56 11.19
C GLY A 150 -3.67 13.05 10.98
N ASN A 151 -3.81 12.53 9.75
CA ASN A 151 -3.83 11.10 9.46
C ASN A 151 -2.89 10.73 8.30
N SER A 152 -2.02 9.76 8.54
CA SER A 152 -1.13 9.20 7.51
C SER A 152 -1.92 8.47 6.41
N ALA A 153 -1.33 8.42 5.21
CA ALA A 153 -1.83 7.54 4.15
C ALA A 153 -1.58 6.08 4.50
N TRP A 154 -2.41 5.18 3.99
CA TRP A 154 -2.27 3.75 4.26
C TRP A 154 -2.89 2.86 3.20
N TYR A 155 -2.54 1.60 3.27
CA TYR A 155 -3.14 0.51 2.51
C TYR A 155 -3.14 -0.74 3.39
N LEU A 156 -3.95 -1.73 3.04
CA LEU A 156 -3.97 -3.03 3.70
C LEU A 156 -3.61 -4.13 2.72
N MET A 157 -3.00 -5.19 3.21
CA MET A 157 -2.89 -6.46 2.53
C MET A 157 -3.65 -7.48 3.36
N ALA A 158 -4.60 -8.16 2.74
CA ALA A 158 -5.49 -9.10 3.39
C ALA A 158 -5.33 -10.50 2.76
N GLN A 159 -5.42 -11.53 3.58
CA GLN A 159 -5.36 -12.92 3.14
C GLN A 159 -6.56 -13.68 3.70
N PRO A 160 -7.24 -14.52 2.88
CA PRO A 160 -8.36 -15.29 3.38
C PRO A 160 -7.91 -16.30 4.42
N VAL A 161 -8.56 -16.30 5.58
CA VAL A 161 -8.37 -17.31 6.62
C VAL A 161 -9.43 -18.39 6.47
N TYR A 162 -9.01 -19.65 6.38
CA TYR A 162 -9.91 -20.79 6.28
C TYR A 162 -10.04 -21.52 7.61
N GLN A 163 -11.19 -22.15 7.84
CA GLN A 163 -11.36 -23.03 8.99
C GLN A 163 -10.67 -24.37 8.69
N ALA A 164 -9.96 -24.92 9.68
CA ALA A 164 -9.20 -26.17 9.52
C ALA A 164 -10.03 -27.36 8.98
N ASP A 165 -11.33 -27.39 9.25
CA ASP A 165 -12.25 -28.44 8.78
C ASP A 165 -12.93 -28.14 7.43
N ASN A 166 -12.77 -26.93 6.88
CA ASN A 166 -13.46 -26.54 5.65
C ASN A 166 -12.69 -25.46 4.84
N GLU A 167 -11.84 -25.90 3.91
CA GLU A 167 -11.05 -25.04 3.02
C GLU A 167 -11.87 -24.33 1.94
N ARG A 168 -13.19 -24.57 1.85
CA ARG A 168 -14.02 -24.02 0.77
C ARG A 168 -14.61 -22.65 1.07
N GLN A 169 -14.66 -22.24 2.34
CA GLN A 169 -15.26 -20.98 2.73
C GLN A 169 -14.38 -20.27 3.76
N PRO A 170 -13.93 -19.02 3.47
CA PRO A 170 -13.13 -18.28 4.42
C PRO A 170 -13.99 -17.88 5.63
N VAL A 171 -13.39 -17.97 6.82
CA VAL A 171 -13.96 -17.43 8.07
C VAL A 171 -13.86 -15.91 8.07
N GLY A 172 -12.82 -15.38 7.43
CA GLY A 172 -12.53 -13.95 7.38
C GLY A 172 -11.25 -13.65 6.59
N TYR A 173 -10.73 -12.45 6.80
CA TYR A 173 -9.55 -11.90 6.13
C TYR A 173 -8.61 -11.18 7.10
#